data_AF-A0A3D9YTX4-F1
#
_entry.id   AF-A0A3D9YTX4-F1
#
_cell.length_a   1.000
_cell.length_b   1.000
_cell.length_c   1.000
_cell.angle_alpha   90.00
_cell.angle_beta   90.00
_cell.angle_gamma   90.00
#
_symmetry.space_group_name_H-M   'P 1'
#
loop_
_entity.id
_entity.type
_entity.pdbx_description
1 polymer ?
#
loop_
_entity_poly.entity_id
_entity_poly.type
_entity_poly.pdbx_seq_one_letter_code
_entity_poly.pdbx_strand_id
1 'polypeptide(L)' 'MGDEFTTPREIAELNIEHFSRLLQTPLDDQTRQTVERLLAEEKARLAGLPDPKHPAAEGPSIPADKS' A
#
# COMPACT_ATOMS: atom_id res chain seq x y z
N MET A 1 -2.71 3.58 22.71
CA MET A 1 -2.95 4.56 21.64
C MET A 1 -2.52 3.92 20.34
N GLY A 2 -3.45 3.36 19.57
CA GLY A 2 -3.17 2.94 18.19
C GLY A 2 -3.32 4.18 17.32
N ASP A 3 -2.34 4.45 16.48
CA ASP A 3 -2.29 5.65 15.64
C ASP A 3 -3.56 5.81 14.82
N GLU A 4 -4.34 6.84 15.17
CA GLU A 4 -5.61 7.23 14.55
C GLU A 4 -5.41 7.95 13.20
N PHE A 5 -4.17 8.05 12.69
CA PHE A 5 -3.82 9.04 11.67
C PHE A 5 -3.11 8.53 10.40
N THR A 6 -2.90 7.22 10.23
CA THR A 6 -2.21 6.73 9.02
C THR A 6 -2.82 5.43 8.51
N THR A 7 -3.52 5.51 7.39
CA THR A 7 -4.07 4.35 6.70
C THR A 7 -2.94 3.43 6.20
N PRO A 8 -3.20 2.12 6.03
CA PRO A 8 -2.22 1.20 5.41
C PRO A 8 -1.71 1.68 4.05
N ARG A 9 -2.54 2.42 3.31
CA ARG A 9 -2.20 3.04 2.02
C ARG A 9 -1.17 4.15 2.21
N GLU A 10 -1.44 5.09 3.12
CA GLU A 10 -0.52 6.19 3.42
C GLU A 10 0.83 5.67 3.96
N ILE A 11 0.83 4.61 4.77
CA ILE A 11 2.07 3.97 5.22
C ILE A 11 2.87 3.42 4.04
N ALA A 12 2.22 2.70 3.12
CA ALA A 12 2.89 2.14 1.95
C ALA A 12 3.43 3.25 1.03
N GLU A 13 2.68 4.33 0.82
CA GLU A 13 3.09 5.49 0.03
C GLU A 13 4.32 6.19 0.65
N LEU A 14 4.30 6.43 1.96
CA LEU A 14 5.44 7.03 2.70
C LEU A 14 6.69 6.14 2.62
N ASN A 15 6.52 4.82 2.76
CA ASN A 15 7.63 3.89 2.65
C ASN A 15 8.23 3.86 1.23
N ILE A 16 7.38 3.86 0.19
CA ILE A 16 7.82 3.93 -1.22
C ILE A 16 8.63 5.20 -1.46
N GLU A 17 8.14 6.35 -0.98
CA GLU A 17 8.85 7.62 -1.09
C GLU A 17 10.19 7.57 -0.36
N HIS A 18 10.21 7.06 0.86
CA HIS A 18 11.42 6.94 1.67
C HIS A 18 12.48 6.04 1.00
N PHE A 19 12.12 4.82 0.58
CA PHE A 19 13.05 3.90 -0.07
C PHE A 19 13.53 4.44 -1.43
N SER A 20 12.66 5.13 -2.18
CA SER A 20 13.06 5.78 -3.44
C SER A 20 14.09 6.88 -3.21
N ARG A 21 13.94 7.69 -2.15
CA ARG A 21 14.95 8.68 -1.75
C ARG A 21 16.25 8.02 -1.29
N LEU A 22 16.14 6.93 -0.53
CA LEU A 22 17.31 6.21 -0.03
C LEU A 22 18.15 5.64 -1.18
N LEU A 23 17.54 5.18 -2.28
CA LEU A 23 18.28 4.69 -3.47
C LEU A 23 19.03 5.78 -4.25
N GLN A 24 18.72 7.06 -4.00
CA GLN A 24 19.44 8.19 -4.60
C GLN A 24 20.73 8.53 -3.84
N THR A 25 20.94 7.96 -2.66
CA THR A 25 22.18 8.14 -1.90
C THR A 25 23.21 7.07 -2.26
N PRO A 26 24.51 7.30 -1.97
CA PRO A 26 25.51 6.25 -2.13
C PRO A 26 25.29 5.16 -1.09
N LEU A 27 24.97 3.96 -1.57
CA LEU A 27 24.80 2.74 -0.79
C LEU A 27 25.76 1.69 -1.32
N ASP A 28 26.24 0.81 -0.46
CA ASP A 28 26.90 -0.43 -0.88
C ASP A 28 25.90 -1.37 -1.60
N ASP A 29 26.43 -2.31 -2.36
CA ASP A 29 25.61 -3.20 -3.21
C ASP A 29 24.61 -4.04 -2.41
N GLN A 30 24.99 -4.51 -1.23
CA GLN A 30 24.11 -5.32 -0.38
C GLN A 30 22.96 -4.49 0.19
N THR A 31 23.26 -3.28 0.66
CA THR A 31 22.23 -2.35 1.14
C THR A 31 21.32 -1.92 0.00
N ARG A 32 21.87 -1.61 -1.19
CA ARG A 32 21.09 -1.27 -2.38
C ARG A 32 20.08 -2.36 -2.74
N GLN A 33 20.54 -3.62 -2.85
CA GLN A 33 19.65 -4.75 -3.15
C GLN A 33 18.55 -4.93 -2.10
N THR A 34 18.89 -4.71 -0.83
CA THR A 34 17.91 -4.77 0.26
C THR A 34 16.84 -3.69 0.11
N VAL A 35 17.25 -2.45 -0.15
CA VAL A 35 16.33 -1.31 -0.32
C VAL A 35 15.47 -1.48 -1.57
N GLU A 36 16.03 -1.99 -2.68
CA GLU A 36 15.27 -2.31 -3.90
C GLU A 36 14.19 -3.37 -3.64
N ARG A 37 14.52 -4.42 -2.87
CA ARG A 37 13.55 -5.45 -2.49
C ARG A 37 12.43 -4.85 -1.63
N LEU A 38 12.77 -4.07 -0.61
CA LEU A 38 11.78 -3.40 0.25
C LEU A 38 10.87 -2.47 -0.55
N LEU A 39 11.44 -1.71 -1.49
CA LEU A 39 10.67 -0.85 -2.39
C LEU A 39 9.67 -1.66 -3.24
N ALA A 40 10.09 -2.83 -3.75
CA ALA A 40 9.20 -3.71 -4.51
C ALA A 40 8.07 -4.30 -3.64
N GLU A 41 8.39 -4.71 -2.41
CA GLU A 41 7.40 -5.23 -1.45
C GLU A 41 6.33 -4.19 -1.08
N GLU A 42 6.73 -2.94 -0.82
CA GLU A 42 5.77 -1.86 -0.51
C GLU A 42 4.90 -1.49 -1.72
N LYS A 43 5.47 -1.47 -2.94
CA LYS A 43 4.69 -1.28 -4.17
C LYS A 43 3.65 -2.38 -4.38
N ALA A 44 4.04 -3.64 -4.14
CA ALA A 44 3.12 -4.76 -4.20
C ALA A 44 2.02 -4.65 -3.13
N ARG A 45 2.37 -4.22 -1.90
CA ARG A 45 1.41 -3.96 -0.83
C ARG A 45 0.41 -2.88 -1.23
N LEU A 46 0.89 -1.74 -1.75
CA LEU A 46 0.03 -0.64 -2.20
C LEU A 46 -0.93 -1.07 -3.31
N ALA A 47 -0.46 -1.89 -4.26
CA ALA A 47 -1.28 -2.42 -5.34
C ALA A 47 -2.33 -3.43 -4.86
N GLY A 48 -2.08 -4.14 -3.76
CA GLY A 48 -3.01 -5.08 -3.15
C GLY A 48 -4.03 -4.45 -2.21
N LEU A 49 -3.87 -3.18 -1.84
CA LEU A 49 -4.83 -2.47 -0.99
C LEU A 49 -6.08 -2.08 -1.79
N PRO A 50 -7.28 -2.29 -1.22
CA PRO A 50 -8.51 -1.86 -1.87
C PRO A 50 -8.48 -0.35 -2.12
N ASP A 51 -8.97 0.06 -3.29
CA ASP A 51 -9.10 1.48 -3.60
C ASP A 51 -10.26 2.04 -2.77
N PRO A 52 -10.04 3.07 -1.93
CA PRO A 52 -11.12 3.68 -1.15
C PRO A 52 -12.24 4.26 -2.04
N LYS A 53 -11.99 4.52 -3.33
CA LYS A 53 -13.03 4.98 -4.28
C LYS A 53 -13.87 3.85 -4.89
N HIS A 54 -13.44 2.61 -4.76
CA HIS A 54 -14.18 1.44 -5.22
C HIS A 54 -14.11 0.37 -4.13
N PRO A 55 -14.92 0.49 -3.04
CA PRO A 55 -15.18 -0.69 -2.22
C PRO A 55 -15.66 -1.78 -3.17
N ALA A 56 -15.01 -2.95 -3.10
CA ALA A 56 -15.36 -4.11 -3.89
C ALA A 56 -16.89 -4.23 -3.92
N ALA A 57 -17.45 -4.20 -5.14
CA ALA A 57 -18.88 -4.16 -5.40
C ALA A 57 -19.62 -5.04 -4.38
N GLU A 58 -20.53 -4.39 -3.65
CA GLU A 58 -21.38 -5.02 -2.67
C GLU A 58 -21.98 -6.31 -3.25
N GLY A 59 -22.00 -7.34 -2.42
CA GLY A 59 -22.66 -8.61 -2.71
C GLY A 59 -24.10 -8.44 -3.18
N PRO A 60 -24.71 -9.52 -3.70
CA PRO A 60 -25.84 -9.46 -4.62
C PRO A 60 -26.98 -8.60 -4.07
N SER A 61 -27.42 -7.62 -4.86
CA SER A 61 -28.68 -6.93 -4.68
C SER A 61 -29.80 -7.98 -4.64
N ILE A 62 -30.28 -8.33 -3.45
CA ILE A 62 -31.53 -9.06 -3.29
C ILE A 62 -32.64 -8.02 -3.46
N PRO A 63 -33.46 -8.08 -4.53
CA PRO A 63 -34.66 -7.27 -4.58
C PRO A 63 -35.61 -7.77 -3.49
N ALA A 64 -36.04 -6.84 -2.63
CA ALA A 64 -37.10 -7.08 -1.66
C ALA A 64 -38.40 -7.34 -2.42
N ASP A 65 -38.76 -8.61 -2.60
CA ASP A 65 -40.09 -8.99 -3.06
C ASP A 65 -41.05 -8.87 -1.87
N LYS A 66 -41.89 -7.83 -1.92
CA LYS A 66 -43.10 -7.74 -1.10
C LYS A 66 -44.17 -8.62 -1.75
N SER A 67 -44.61 -9.66 -1.05
CA SER A 67 -45.92 -10.28 -1.23
C SER A 67 -46.47 -10.72 0.12
#